data_AF-A0A6P5RLW7-F1
#
_entry.id   AF-A0A6P5RLW7-F1
#
_cell.length_a   1.000
_cell.length_b   1.000
_cell.length_c   1.000
_cell.angle_alpha   90.00
_cell.angle_beta   90.00
_cell.angle_gamma   90.00
#
_symmetry.space_group_name_H-M   'P 1'
#
loop_
_entity.id
_entity.type
_entity.pdbx_description
1 polymer ?
#
loop_
_entity_poly.entity_id
_entity_poly.type
_entity_poly.pdbx_seq_one_letter_code
_entity_poly.pdbx_strand_id
1 'polypeptide(L)'
;MLHELLLALLGYTGDLIIDEREHSKSLGVDAPISDEPTFKLAPDISFIQPSERDLIEKITTLGFYYRELDRFSVRSRNLSWIRAANASSLASDLSKPKAEKPSPSVYRRAIANGIVEILSVYRSAVLHIEQKLLSETVPILATVTQGLNKFFVLLPPLYELVLEIERDDIRGGQLLNLLHKRCHCGVPELQTCIQ
;
A
#
# COMPACT_ATOMS: atom_id res chain seq x y z
N MET A 1 -7.13 -6.30 -20.10
CA MET A 1 -6.75 -7.46 -19.25
C MET A 1 -5.32 -7.35 -18.72
N LEU A 2 -4.27 -7.76 -19.44
CA LEU A 2 -2.90 -7.81 -18.90
C LEU A 2 -2.39 -6.47 -18.36
N HIS A 3 -2.55 -5.41 -19.16
CA HIS A 3 -2.05 -4.08 -18.80
C HIS A 3 -2.79 -3.54 -17.56
N GLU A 4 -4.11 -3.75 -17.48
CA GLU A 4 -4.89 -3.36 -16.29
C GLU A 4 -4.51 -4.16 -15.06
N LEU A 5 -4.20 -5.45 -15.18
CA LEU A 5 -3.70 -6.25 -14.06
C LEU A 5 -2.35 -5.71 -13.55
N LEU A 6 -1.41 -5.40 -14.45
CA LEU A 6 -0.11 -4.83 -14.06
C LEU A 6 -0.25 -3.43 -13.46
N LEU A 7 -1.15 -2.60 -13.98
CA LEU A 7 -1.46 -1.27 -13.42
C LEU A 7 -2.08 -1.39 -12.03
N ALA A 8 -3.02 -2.33 -11.83
CA ALA A 8 -3.62 -2.59 -10.54
C ALA A 8 -2.59 -3.06 -9.51
N LEU A 9 -1.60 -3.87 -9.90
CA LEU A 9 -0.48 -4.24 -9.04
C LEU A 9 0.35 -3.03 -8.59
N LEU A 10 0.39 -1.96 -9.39
CA LEU A 10 1.00 -0.68 -9.04
C LEU A 10 0.01 0.30 -8.37
N GLY A 11 -1.13 -0.20 -7.89
CA GLY A 11 -2.11 0.56 -7.12
C GLY A 11 -3.07 1.41 -7.96
N TYR A 12 -3.05 1.28 -9.29
CA TYR A 12 -3.95 2.00 -10.18
C TYR A 12 -5.16 1.15 -10.54
N THR A 13 -6.34 1.54 -10.08
CA THR A 13 -7.61 0.93 -10.45
C THR A 13 -8.13 1.46 -11.79
N GLY A 14 -9.07 0.73 -12.38
CA GLY A 14 -9.67 1.03 -13.68
C GLY A 14 -11.02 0.36 -13.83
N ASP A 15 -11.41 0.05 -15.07
CA ASP A 15 -12.73 -0.52 -15.36
C ASP A 15 -12.78 -2.01 -15.02
N LEU A 16 -11.68 -2.75 -15.26
CA LEU A 16 -11.61 -4.17 -14.94
C LEU A 16 -11.46 -4.43 -13.44
N ILE A 17 -10.59 -3.64 -12.79
CA ILE A 17 -10.21 -3.79 -11.38
C ILE A 17 -10.62 -2.52 -10.66
N ILE A 18 -11.70 -2.63 -9.89
CA ILE A 18 -12.34 -1.53 -9.21
C ILE A 18 -11.91 -1.50 -7.73
N ASP A 19 -11.89 -0.30 -7.14
CA ASP A 19 -11.78 -0.13 -5.69
C ASP A 19 -13.18 0.12 -5.11
N GLU A 20 -13.69 -0.84 -4.32
CA GLU A 20 -14.98 -0.71 -3.64
C GLU A 20 -15.04 0.52 -2.72
N ARG A 21 -13.91 0.98 -2.17
CA ARG A 21 -13.86 2.21 -1.36
C ARG A 21 -14.07 3.46 -2.19
N GLU A 22 -13.56 3.51 -3.42
CA GLU A 22 -13.80 4.65 -4.30
C GLU A 22 -15.24 4.67 -4.81
N HIS A 23 -15.79 3.48 -5.08
CA HIS A 23 -17.18 3.31 -5.47
C HIS A 23 -18.17 3.69 -4.34
N SER A 24 -17.86 3.34 -3.09
CA SER A 24 -18.68 3.75 -1.94
C SER A 24 -18.55 5.24 -1.62
N LYS A 25 -17.36 5.82 -1.77
CA LYS A 25 -17.14 7.27 -1.62
C LYS A 25 -17.89 8.09 -2.66
N SER A 26 -17.95 7.65 -3.92
CA SER A 26 -18.72 8.35 -4.96
C SER A 26 -20.23 8.32 -4.68
N LEU A 27 -20.70 7.30 -3.95
CA LEU A 27 -22.06 7.17 -3.44
C LEU A 27 -22.29 7.93 -2.11
N GLY A 28 -21.30 8.68 -1.62
CA GLY A 28 -21.41 9.52 -0.41
C GLY A 28 -21.32 8.76 0.91
N VAL A 29 -20.86 7.50 0.89
CA VAL A 29 -20.63 6.71 2.11
C VAL A 29 -19.13 6.77 2.45
N ASP A 30 -18.79 7.47 3.54
CA ASP A 30 -17.43 7.48 4.07
C ASP A 30 -17.13 6.11 4.69
N ALA A 31 -16.56 5.20 3.89
CA ALA A 31 -16.06 3.94 4.39
C ALA A 31 -14.79 4.18 5.24
N PRO A 32 -14.73 3.68 6.49
CA PRO A 32 -13.52 3.75 7.31
C PRO A 32 -12.34 3.03 6.63
N ILE A 33 -11.12 3.26 7.12
CA ILE A 33 -9.95 2.47 6.75
C ILE A 33 -10.27 1.02 7.15
N SER A 34 -10.64 0.19 6.18
CA SER A 34 -10.94 -1.22 6.40
C SER A 34 -9.64 -2.01 6.54
N ASP A 35 -9.65 -2.98 7.45
CA ASP A 35 -8.58 -3.97 7.59
C ASP A 35 -8.49 -4.88 6.35
N GLU A 36 -9.56 -4.94 5.55
CA GLU A 36 -9.66 -5.84 4.39
C GLU A 36 -9.28 -5.17 3.04
N PRO A 37 -8.70 -5.94 2.10
CA PRO A 37 -8.44 -5.48 0.73
C PRO A 37 -9.72 -5.14 -0.04
N THR A 38 -9.74 -3.97 -0.69
CA THR A 38 -10.95 -3.43 -1.35
C THR A 38 -10.88 -3.47 -2.87
N PHE A 39 -9.78 -3.97 -3.43
CA PHE A 39 -9.66 -4.18 -4.86
C PHE A 39 -10.44 -5.42 -5.26
N LYS A 40 -11.32 -5.27 -6.24
CA LYS A 40 -12.17 -6.36 -6.76
C LYS A 40 -12.19 -6.33 -8.27
N LEU A 41 -12.43 -7.50 -8.86
CA LEU A 41 -12.71 -7.60 -10.28
C LEU A 41 -14.16 -7.14 -10.54
N ALA A 42 -14.40 -6.38 -11.60
CA ALA A 42 -15.74 -5.92 -11.92
C ALA A 42 -16.75 -7.10 -12.07
N PRO A 43 -17.97 -6.98 -11.54
CA PRO A 43 -18.92 -8.10 -11.47
C PRO A 43 -19.54 -8.46 -12.83
N ASP A 44 -19.50 -7.54 -13.78
CA ASP A 44 -20.09 -7.62 -15.13
C ASP A 44 -19.19 -8.34 -16.16
N ILE A 45 -18.01 -8.78 -15.76
CA ILE A 45 -17.06 -9.49 -16.63
C ILE A 45 -17.44 -10.96 -16.77
N SER A 46 -18.01 -11.32 -17.93
CA SER A 46 -18.48 -12.68 -18.24
C SER A 46 -17.47 -13.57 -18.97
N PHE A 47 -16.38 -13.00 -19.47
CA PHE A 47 -15.39 -13.71 -20.31
C PHE A 47 -14.25 -14.38 -19.52
N ILE A 48 -14.21 -14.23 -18.20
CA ILE A 48 -13.18 -14.80 -17.32
C ILE A 48 -13.77 -16.00 -16.58
N GLN A 49 -13.04 -17.12 -16.56
CA GLN A 49 -13.50 -18.29 -15.83
C GLN A 49 -13.49 -18.05 -14.31
N PRO A 50 -14.38 -18.69 -13.52
CA PRO A 50 -14.40 -18.53 -12.07
C PRO A 50 -13.05 -18.80 -11.39
N SER A 51 -12.33 -19.83 -11.84
CA SER A 51 -10.99 -20.15 -11.34
C SER A 51 -9.94 -19.06 -11.63
N GLU A 52 -10.01 -18.44 -12.81
CA GLU A 52 -9.15 -17.31 -13.17
C GLU A 52 -9.52 -16.06 -12.39
N ARG A 53 -10.81 -15.85 -12.15
CA ARG A 53 -11.32 -14.75 -11.34
C ARG A 53 -10.77 -14.79 -9.92
N ASP A 54 -10.85 -15.94 -9.25
CA ASP A 54 -10.31 -16.09 -7.89
C ASP A 54 -8.80 -15.79 -7.84
N LEU A 55 -8.06 -16.23 -8.87
CA LEU A 55 -6.63 -15.94 -8.97
C LEU A 55 -6.35 -14.44 -9.20
N ILE A 56 -7.11 -13.78 -10.07
CA ILE A 56 -6.97 -12.34 -10.32
C ILE A 56 -7.31 -11.54 -9.07
N GLU A 57 -8.41 -11.87 -8.38
CA GLU A 57 -8.79 -11.23 -7.13
C GLU A 57 -7.70 -11.44 -6.07
N LYS A 58 -7.13 -12.64 -5.96
CA LYS A 58 -5.99 -12.89 -5.07
C LYS A 58 -4.78 -12.02 -5.45
N ILE A 59 -4.38 -11.96 -6.72
CA ILE A 59 -3.23 -11.16 -7.18
C ILE A 59 -3.44 -9.67 -6.91
N THR A 60 -4.64 -9.16 -7.18
CA THR A 60 -4.97 -7.73 -7.01
C THR A 60 -4.93 -7.27 -5.55
N THR A 61 -5.03 -8.18 -4.56
CA THR A 61 -4.77 -7.84 -3.15
C THR A 61 -3.35 -7.27 -2.94
N LEU A 62 -2.35 -7.71 -3.71
CA LEU A 62 -1.00 -7.13 -3.65
C LEU A 62 -0.98 -5.68 -4.10
N GLY A 63 -1.76 -5.36 -5.14
CA GLY A 63 -1.93 -4.00 -5.64
C GLY A 63 -2.55 -3.06 -4.61
N PHE A 64 -3.54 -3.57 -3.87
CA PHE A 64 -4.12 -2.87 -2.73
C PHE A 64 -3.06 -2.60 -1.65
N TYR A 65 -2.32 -3.63 -1.20
CA TYR A 65 -1.30 -3.45 -0.15
C TYR A 65 -0.21 -2.47 -0.60
N TYR A 66 0.26 -2.59 -1.84
CA TYR A 66 1.20 -1.65 -2.43
C TYR A 66 0.67 -0.21 -2.36
N ARG A 67 -0.59 0.02 -2.76
CA ARG A 67 -1.19 1.37 -2.76
C ARG A 67 -1.26 1.96 -1.36
N GLU A 68 -1.67 1.18 -0.37
CA GLU A 68 -1.81 1.65 1.01
C GLU A 68 -0.44 1.91 1.67
N LEU A 69 0.54 1.05 1.41
CA LEU A 69 1.92 1.24 1.88
C LEU A 69 2.57 2.48 1.24
N ASP A 70 2.34 2.72 -0.05
CA ASP A 70 2.84 3.90 -0.75
C ASP A 70 2.14 5.17 -0.25
N ARG A 71 0.81 5.13 -0.02
CA ARG A 71 0.03 6.21 0.60
C ARG A 71 0.60 6.61 1.95
N PHE A 72 0.85 5.64 2.83
CA PHE A 72 1.48 5.89 4.13
C PHE A 72 2.87 6.51 3.96
N SER A 73 3.67 5.97 3.05
CA SER A 73 5.03 6.43 2.81
C SER A 73 5.08 7.87 2.31
N VAL A 74 4.21 8.25 1.38
CA VAL A 74 4.08 9.63 0.87
C VAL A 74 3.60 10.57 1.98
N ARG A 75 2.58 10.16 2.75
CA ARG A 75 2.03 10.95 3.86
C ARG A 75 3.08 11.21 4.94
N SER A 76 3.80 10.19 5.37
CA SER A 76 4.80 10.26 6.45
C SER A 76 6.08 11.00 6.06
N ARG A 77 6.42 11.03 4.77
CA ARG A 77 7.56 11.81 4.23
C ARG A 77 7.23 13.27 3.94
N ASN A 78 5.96 13.65 3.93
CA ASN A 78 5.55 15.00 3.56
C ASN A 78 6.08 16.06 4.56
N LEU A 79 6.91 16.98 4.06
CA LEU A 79 7.52 18.06 4.84
C LEU A 79 6.75 19.39 4.80
N SER A 80 5.51 19.40 4.30
CA SER A 80 4.70 20.64 4.18
C SER A 80 4.55 21.38 5.51
N TRP A 81 4.57 20.65 6.63
CA TRP A 81 4.55 21.23 7.98
C TRP A 81 5.75 22.14 8.27
N ILE A 82 6.94 21.88 7.72
CA ILE A 82 8.13 22.72 7.91
C ILE A 82 7.90 24.09 7.26
N ARG A 83 7.32 24.11 6.05
CA ARG A 83 6.98 25.35 5.37
C ARG A 83 5.86 26.10 6.10
N ALA A 84 4.88 25.36 6.63
CA ALA A 84 3.79 25.94 7.40
C ALA A 84 4.27 26.56 8.72
N ALA A 85 5.22 25.94 9.42
CA ALA A 85 5.83 26.49 10.63
C ALA A 85 6.54 27.83 10.36
N ASN A 86 7.32 27.89 9.27
CA ASN A 86 8.01 29.12 8.85
C ASN A 86 7.03 30.24 8.44
N ALA A 87 5.90 29.90 7.82
CA ALA A 87 4.86 30.86 7.45
C ALA A 87 4.03 31.35 8.65
N SER A 88 3.75 30.47 9.62
CA SER A 88 3.04 30.85 10.85
C SER A 88 3.84 31.73 11.80
N SER A 89 5.17 31.76 11.67
CA SER A 89 6.03 32.69 12.43
C SER A 89 5.93 34.15 11.96
N LEU A 90 5.32 34.39 10.79
CA LEU A 90 5.13 35.73 10.21
C LEU A 90 3.68 36.23 10.28
N ALA A 91 2.74 35.38 10.71
CA ALA A 91 1.32 35.70 10.81
C ALA A 91 0.77 35.19 12.15
N SER A 92 1.08 35.93 13.22
CA SER A 92 0.25 35.87 14.42
C SER A 92 -1.11 36.49 14.12
N ASP A 93 -2.13 35.90 14.74
CA ASP A 93 -3.48 36.43 14.96
C ASP A 93 -4.64 36.02 14.03
N LEU A 94 -5.66 35.50 14.73
CA LEU A 94 -7.09 35.34 14.42
C LEU A 94 -7.57 33.98 13.86
N SER A 95 -7.95 33.13 14.83
CA SER A 95 -9.20 32.34 14.88
C SER A 95 -9.57 31.49 13.66
N LYS A 96 -9.06 30.25 13.61
CA LYS A 96 -9.76 29.09 13.03
C LYS A 96 -9.58 27.89 13.97
N PRO A 97 -10.59 27.01 14.12
CA PRO A 97 -10.44 25.82 14.95
C PRO A 97 -9.31 24.97 14.35
N LYS A 98 -8.26 24.75 15.14
CA LYS A 98 -7.14 23.87 14.79
C LYS A 98 -7.71 22.45 14.66
N ALA A 99 -8.03 22.01 13.44
CA ALA A 99 -7.90 20.59 13.14
C ALA A 99 -6.45 20.24 13.50
N GLU A 100 -6.26 19.42 14.52
CA GLU A 100 -4.94 19.01 15.01
C GLU A 100 -4.19 18.35 13.87
N LYS A 101 -3.38 19.12 13.14
CA LYS A 101 -2.52 18.55 12.11
C LYS A 101 -1.56 17.60 12.83
N PRO A 102 -1.51 16.31 12.44
CA PRO A 102 -0.70 15.34 13.15
C PRO A 102 0.75 15.80 13.16
N SER A 103 1.33 15.88 14.36
CA SER A 103 2.68 16.35 14.53
C SER A 103 3.65 15.43 13.77
N PRO A 104 4.69 16.00 13.14
CA PRO A 104 5.64 15.23 12.35
C PRO A 104 6.43 14.26 13.22
N SER A 105 6.49 12.99 12.81
CA SER A 105 7.30 11.96 13.49
C SER A 105 8.49 11.57 12.63
N VAL A 106 9.70 11.79 13.14
CA VAL A 106 10.95 11.40 12.46
C VAL A 106 11.05 9.88 12.32
N TYR A 107 10.62 9.13 13.34
CA TYR A 107 10.61 7.67 13.31
C TYR A 107 9.61 7.12 12.28
N ARG A 108 8.42 7.72 12.13
CA ARG A 108 7.49 7.34 11.04
C ARG A 108 8.09 7.59 9.67
N ARG A 109 8.87 8.67 9.54
CA ARG A 109 9.58 8.97 8.29
C ARG A 109 10.68 7.95 7.99
N ALA A 110 11.43 7.52 9.01
CA ALA A 110 12.42 6.47 8.86
C ALA A 110 11.78 5.15 8.39
N ILE A 111 10.66 4.75 9.01
CA ILE A 111 9.89 3.58 8.58
C ILE A 111 9.37 3.75 7.15
N ALA A 112 8.82 4.92 6.81
CA ALA A 112 8.37 5.21 5.46
C ALA A 112 9.50 5.09 4.41
N ASN A 113 10.73 5.45 4.76
CA ASN A 113 11.86 5.25 3.85
C ASN A 113 12.17 3.74 3.65
N GLY A 114 12.16 2.95 4.73
CA GLY A 114 12.34 1.48 4.62
C GLY A 114 11.24 0.82 3.79
N ILE A 115 9.98 1.22 3.99
CA ILE A 115 8.85 0.74 3.16
C ILE A 115 9.07 1.09 1.69
N VAL A 116 9.54 2.31 1.38
CA VAL A 116 9.81 2.72 -0.01
C VAL A 116 10.88 1.86 -0.68
N GLU A 117 11.90 1.44 0.06
CA GLU A 117 12.92 0.51 -0.45
C GLU A 117 12.31 -0.84 -0.81
N ILE A 118 11.46 -1.40 0.06
CA ILE A 118 10.73 -2.65 -0.19
C ILE A 118 9.82 -2.51 -1.42
N LEU A 119 9.06 -1.41 -1.50
CA LEU A 119 8.19 -1.13 -2.64
C LEU A 119 8.98 -0.90 -3.94
N SER A 120 10.23 -0.43 -3.87
CA SER A 120 11.12 -0.33 -5.04
C SER A 120 11.46 -1.72 -5.60
N VAL A 121 11.78 -2.68 -4.71
CA VAL A 121 12.01 -4.08 -5.10
C VAL A 121 10.76 -4.70 -5.70
N TYR A 122 9.58 -4.39 -5.16
CA TYR A 122 8.30 -4.79 -5.72
C TYR A 122 8.08 -4.25 -7.14
N ARG A 123 8.26 -2.94 -7.35
CA ARG A 123 8.13 -2.30 -8.66
C ARG A 123 9.08 -2.93 -9.68
N SER A 124 10.34 -3.17 -9.29
CA SER A 124 11.31 -3.84 -10.16
C SER A 124 10.86 -5.24 -10.56
N ALA A 125 10.22 -5.99 -9.67
CA ALA A 125 9.69 -7.32 -9.98
C ALA A 125 8.52 -7.24 -10.97
N VAL A 126 7.60 -6.28 -10.79
CA VAL A 126 6.48 -6.04 -11.72
C VAL A 126 7.01 -5.67 -13.11
N LEU A 127 8.00 -4.78 -13.20
CA LEU A 127 8.64 -4.41 -14.47
C LEU A 127 9.32 -5.60 -15.15
N HIS A 128 9.98 -6.46 -14.38
CA HIS A 128 10.60 -7.67 -14.94
C HIS A 128 9.55 -8.65 -15.49
N ILE A 129 8.42 -8.80 -14.78
CA ILE A 129 7.28 -9.59 -15.26
C ILE A 129 6.73 -8.99 -16.56
N GLU A 130 6.53 -7.68 -16.62
CA GLU A 130 6.06 -6.99 -17.83
C GLU A 130 6.99 -7.28 -19.02
N GLN A 131 8.30 -7.09 -18.83
CA GLN A 131 9.27 -7.36 -19.88
C GLN A 131 9.21 -8.81 -20.38
N LYS A 132 9.07 -9.77 -19.46
CA LYS A 132 8.94 -11.20 -19.80
C LYS A 132 7.66 -11.50 -20.59
N LEU A 133 6.54 -10.89 -20.20
CA LEU A 133 5.25 -11.04 -20.88
C LEU A 133 5.27 -10.43 -22.29
N LEU A 134 6.09 -9.40 -22.52
CA LEU A 134 6.29 -8.82 -23.85
C LEU A 134 7.23 -9.65 -24.73
N SER A 135 8.24 -10.33 -24.14
CA SER A 135 9.23 -11.10 -24.89
C SER A 135 8.79 -12.53 -25.23
N GLU A 136 7.95 -13.15 -24.40
CA GLU A 136 7.58 -14.56 -24.51
C GLU A 136 6.06 -14.76 -24.46
N THR A 137 5.54 -15.71 -25.23
CA THR A 137 4.14 -16.16 -25.12
C THR A 137 4.01 -17.13 -23.94
N VAL A 138 4.01 -16.61 -22.72
CA VAL A 138 3.83 -17.37 -21.48
C VAL A 138 2.44 -17.16 -20.88
N PRO A 139 1.92 -18.12 -20.08
CA PRO A 139 0.67 -17.92 -19.37
C PRO A 139 0.78 -16.76 -18.37
N ILE A 140 -0.08 -15.75 -18.55
CA ILE A 140 0.00 -14.47 -17.85
C ILE A 140 -0.15 -14.65 -16.34
N LEU A 141 -1.26 -15.28 -15.90
CA LEU A 141 -1.58 -15.43 -14.49
C LEU A 141 -0.53 -16.28 -13.74
N ALA A 142 -0.03 -17.34 -14.36
CA ALA A 142 1.01 -18.17 -13.76
C ALA A 142 2.32 -17.39 -13.58
N THR A 143 2.73 -16.64 -14.61
CA THR A 143 3.96 -15.82 -14.58
C THR A 143 3.89 -14.74 -13.50
N VAL A 144 2.77 -14.04 -13.40
CA VAL A 144 2.54 -13.01 -12.38
C VAL A 144 2.52 -13.61 -10.98
N THR A 145 1.77 -14.70 -10.78
CA THR A 145 1.66 -15.38 -9.47
C THR A 145 3.03 -15.87 -8.99
N GLN A 146 3.80 -16.51 -9.87
CA GLN A 146 5.13 -17.02 -9.53
C GLN A 146 6.10 -15.87 -9.25
N GLY A 147 6.13 -14.84 -10.10
CA GLY A 147 7.06 -13.73 -9.96
C GLY A 147 6.79 -12.86 -8.73
N LEU A 148 5.55 -12.85 -8.22
CA LEU A 148 5.17 -12.08 -7.04
C LEU A 148 4.99 -12.91 -5.77
N ASN A 149 5.28 -14.21 -5.80
CA ASN A 149 4.98 -15.13 -4.69
C ASN A 149 5.54 -14.65 -3.33
N LYS A 150 6.77 -14.12 -3.30
CA LYS A 150 7.39 -13.61 -2.07
C LYS A 150 6.61 -12.46 -1.42
N PHE A 151 5.93 -11.64 -2.24
CA PHE A 151 5.25 -10.44 -1.76
C PHE A 151 3.90 -10.75 -1.11
N PHE A 152 3.31 -11.91 -1.40
CA PHE A 152 2.14 -12.40 -0.65
C PHE A 152 2.45 -12.69 0.81
N VAL A 153 3.71 -12.97 1.13
CA VAL A 153 4.16 -13.20 2.52
C VAL A 153 4.59 -11.88 3.18
N LEU A 154 5.20 -10.97 2.41
CA LEU A 154 5.78 -9.74 2.94
C LEU A 154 4.79 -8.58 3.09
N LEU A 155 3.94 -8.31 2.08
CA LEU A 155 3.13 -7.10 2.07
C LEU A 155 1.99 -7.09 3.11
N PRO A 156 1.25 -8.19 3.38
CA PRO A 156 0.17 -8.15 4.35
C PRO A 156 0.63 -7.79 5.79
N PRO A 157 1.68 -8.42 6.35
CA PRO A 157 2.18 -8.04 7.69
C PRO A 157 2.71 -6.61 7.76
N LEU A 158 3.30 -6.10 6.67
CA LEU A 158 3.73 -4.70 6.58
C LEU A 158 2.54 -3.74 6.55
N TYR A 159 1.46 -4.11 5.87
CA TYR A 159 0.22 -3.34 5.87
C TYR A 159 -0.41 -3.31 7.27
N GLU A 160 -0.50 -4.44 7.96
CA GLU A 160 -0.97 -4.50 9.35
C GLU A 160 -0.14 -3.61 10.28
N LEU A 161 1.19 -3.65 10.14
CA LEU A 161 2.10 -2.76 10.86
C LEU A 161 1.76 -1.29 10.63
N VAL A 162 1.57 -0.89 9.37
CA VAL A 162 1.21 0.49 9.01
C VAL A 162 -0.17 0.87 9.56
N LEU A 163 -1.14 -0.03 9.48
CA LEU A 163 -2.47 0.18 10.05
C LEU A 163 -2.40 0.40 11.56
N GLU A 164 -1.66 -0.43 12.29
CA GLU A 164 -1.47 -0.31 13.74
C GLU A 164 -0.81 1.04 14.09
N ILE A 165 0.20 1.46 13.32
CA ILE A 165 0.88 2.75 13.49
C ILE A 165 -0.07 3.94 13.28
N GLU A 166 -0.92 3.87 12.25
CA GLU A 166 -1.86 4.95 11.92
C GLU A 166 -3.05 4.98 12.89
N ARG A 167 -3.60 3.81 13.27
CA ARG A 167 -4.76 3.69 14.16
C ARG A 167 -4.45 4.15 15.59
N ASP A 168 -3.33 3.71 16.14
CA ASP A 168 -2.99 3.95 17.55
C ASP A 168 -2.11 5.22 17.72
N ASP A 169 -1.97 6.00 16.65
CA ASP A 169 -1.10 7.17 16.52
C ASP A 169 0.32 6.97 17.12
N ILE A 170 0.93 5.81 16.87
CA ILE A 170 2.22 5.41 17.44
C ILE A 170 3.37 6.29 16.92
N ARG A 171 4.16 6.85 17.84
CA ARG A 171 5.25 7.80 17.55
C ARG A 171 6.49 7.55 18.42
N GLY A 172 7.62 8.13 18.02
CA GLY A 172 8.85 8.09 18.82
C GLY A 172 9.38 6.67 19.02
N GLY A 173 9.96 6.42 20.20
CA GLY A 173 10.52 5.12 20.57
C GLY A 173 9.51 3.98 20.68
N GLN A 174 8.20 4.26 20.78
CA GLN A 174 7.18 3.21 20.76
C GLN A 174 7.18 2.43 19.43
N LEU A 175 7.54 3.10 18.33
CA LEU A 175 7.71 2.45 17.03
C LEU A 175 8.85 1.43 17.04
N LEU A 176 9.97 1.74 17.70
CA LEU A 176 11.08 0.80 17.83
C LEU A 176 10.68 -0.42 18.66
N ASN A 177 9.94 -0.21 19.75
CA ASN A 177 9.42 -1.31 20.56
C ASN A 177 8.47 -2.21 19.76
N LEU A 178 7.62 -1.62 18.92
CA LEU A 178 6.69 -2.35 18.07
C LEU A 178 7.44 -3.17 17.01
N LEU A 179 8.38 -2.55 16.29
CA LEU A 179 9.23 -3.25 15.31
C LEU A 179 10.02 -4.38 15.96
N HIS A 180 10.60 -4.15 17.14
CA HIS A 180 11.34 -5.16 17.88
C HIS A 180 10.46 -6.37 18.24
N LYS A 181 9.21 -6.15 18.67
CA LYS A 181 8.26 -7.24 18.92
C LYS A 181 7.94 -8.03 17.65
N ARG A 182 7.74 -7.36 16.52
CA ARG A 182 7.38 -7.99 15.23
C ARG A 182 8.57 -8.66 14.54
N CYS A 183 9.79 -8.25 14.84
CA CYS A 183 11.02 -8.87 14.34
C CYS A 183 11.15 -10.35 14.78
N HIS A 184 10.61 -10.70 15.95
CA HIS A 184 10.60 -12.08 16.43
C HIS A 184 9.47 -12.88 15.78
N CYS A 185 9.65 -13.27 14.53
CA CYS A 185 8.70 -14.12 13.80
C CYS A 185 9.39 -15.36 13.21
N GLY A 186 8.63 -16.43 12.97
CA GLY A 186 9.13 -17.68 12.40
C GLY A 186 9.36 -17.66 10.89
N VAL A 187 9.23 -16.49 10.25
CA VAL A 187 9.36 -16.30 8.81
C VAL A 187 10.64 -15.51 8.54
N PRO A 188 11.71 -16.13 8.02
CA PRO A 188 13.02 -15.49 7.92
C PRO A 188 13.02 -14.29 6.97
N GLU A 189 12.24 -14.35 5.89
CA GLU A 189 12.10 -13.23 4.94
C GLU A 189 11.48 -12.00 5.60
N LEU A 190 10.47 -12.22 6.44
CA LEU A 190 9.80 -11.14 7.17
C LEU A 190 10.70 -10.59 8.28
N GLN A 191 11.42 -11.45 8.99
CA GLN A 191 12.40 -11.04 9.99
C GLN A 191 13.48 -10.15 9.37
N THR A 192 14.06 -10.57 8.23
CA THR A 192 15.09 -9.80 7.52
C THR A 192 14.54 -8.47 6.98
N CYS A 193 13.25 -8.42 6.65
CA CYS A 193 12.57 -7.22 6.18
C CYS A 193 12.33 -6.18 7.28
N ILE A 194 12.10 -6.64 8.52
CA ILE A 194 11.79 -5.78 9.68
C ILE A 194 13.05 -5.28 10.40
N GLN A 195 14.16 -6.02 10.30
CA GLN A 195 15.47 -5.67 10.87
C GLN A 195 16.15 -4.50 10.16
#